data_AF-A0A7V6GCA6-F1
#
_entry.id   AF-A0A7V6GCA6-F1
#
_cell.length_a   1.000
_cell.length_b   1.000
_cell.length_c   1.000
_cell.angle_alpha   90.00
_cell.angle_beta   90.00
_cell.angle_gamma   90.00
#
_symmetry.space_group_name_H-M   'P 1'
#
loop_
_entity.id
_entity.type
_entity.pdbx_description
1 polymer ?
#
loop_
_entity_poly.entity_id
_entity_poly.type
_entity_poly.pdbx_seq_one_letter_code
_entity_poly.pdbx_strand_id
1 'polypeptide(L)'
;MKIIYCCYGGSHSSVTAAAIHLGMLPLTRKPTGKELLSIPYFDRQINKDHGYFRFMGRDEYGNEVYIIGKHNLGKYFENILRQIAQIYGIDQSQTVIIDTMPYVNVAMMIGGYTSRRLGIVSLGRPIVIMGTQNAFFKIAAMVHRLKVTIARGNSDGGTQ
;
A
#
# COMPACT_ATOMS: atom_id res chain seq x y z
N MET A 1 12.00 7.84 8.29
CA MET A 1 10.53 7.81 8.52
C MET A 1 9.95 6.42 8.25
N LYS A 2 8.75 6.11 8.75
CA LYS A 2 7.98 4.90 8.43
C LYS A 2 6.79 5.28 7.53
N ILE A 3 6.63 4.62 6.38
CA ILE A 3 5.55 4.88 5.42
C ILE A 3 4.70 3.63 5.30
N ILE A 4 3.43 3.73 5.64
CA ILE A 4 2.53 2.59 5.80
C ILE A 4 1.37 2.72 4.83
N TYR A 5 1.34 1.89 3.81
CA TYR A 5 0.21 1.78 2.89
C TYR A 5 -0.80 0.77 3.40
N CYS A 6 -2.05 1.17 3.61
CA CYS A 6 -3.11 0.28 4.05
C CYS A 6 -4.25 0.16 3.02
N CYS A 7 -4.90 -0.99 3.03
CA CYS A 7 -6.20 -1.22 2.38
C CYS A 7 -6.94 -2.30 3.15
N TYR A 8 -8.09 -2.76 2.66
CA TYR A 8 -8.87 -3.79 3.33
C TYR A 8 -8.06 -5.06 3.62
N GLY A 9 -7.53 -5.71 2.57
CA GLY A 9 -6.88 -7.02 2.67
C GLY A 9 -5.36 -7.00 2.60
N GLY A 10 -4.74 -5.82 2.45
CA GLY A 10 -3.27 -5.71 2.36
C GLY A 10 -2.65 -6.35 1.11
N SER A 11 -3.43 -6.70 0.08
CA SER A 11 -2.98 -7.63 -0.97
C SER A 11 -2.85 -7.01 -2.37
N HIS A 12 -3.49 -5.86 -2.63
CA HIS A 12 -3.61 -5.31 -3.99
C HIS A 12 -3.23 -3.83 -4.08
N SER A 13 -4.11 -2.91 -3.67
CA SER A 13 -3.87 -1.46 -3.83
C SER A 13 -2.70 -0.95 -2.97
N SER A 14 -2.59 -1.41 -1.72
CA SER A 14 -1.50 -1.03 -0.82
C SER A 14 -0.16 -1.63 -1.26
N VAL A 15 -0.16 -2.89 -1.67
CA VAL A 15 1.01 -3.56 -2.27
C VAL A 15 1.48 -2.82 -3.51
N THR A 16 0.55 -2.48 -4.41
CA THR A 16 0.86 -1.74 -5.64
C THR A 16 1.44 -0.37 -5.33
N ALA A 17 0.85 0.37 -4.38
CA ALA A 17 1.36 1.67 -3.97
C ALA A 17 2.77 1.58 -3.37
N ALA A 18 3.02 0.62 -2.48
CA ALA A 18 4.34 0.38 -1.90
C ALA A 18 5.37 -0.02 -2.96
N ALA A 19 4.99 -0.88 -3.92
CA ALA A 19 5.86 -1.29 -5.01
C ALA A 19 6.24 -0.12 -5.94
N ILE A 20 5.29 0.77 -6.25
CA ILE A 20 5.58 2.01 -6.98
C ILE A 20 6.51 2.91 -6.16
N HIS A 21 6.25 3.05 -4.86
CA HIS A 21 7.06 3.89 -3.97
C HIS A 21 8.53 3.49 -3.97
N LEU A 22 8.76 2.17 -3.92
CA LEU A 22 10.08 1.54 -3.89
C LEU A 22 10.71 1.36 -5.28
N GLY A 23 10.09 1.88 -6.35
CA GLY A 23 10.62 1.76 -7.71
C GLY A 23 10.55 0.35 -8.31
N MET A 24 9.84 -0.60 -7.68
CA MET A 24 9.62 -1.95 -8.22
C MET A 24 8.65 -1.95 -9.41
N LEU A 25 7.80 -0.93 -9.51
CA LEU A 25 6.91 -0.69 -10.63
C LEU A 25 7.18 0.66 -11.28
N PRO A 26 6.99 0.78 -12.61
CA PRO A 26 7.26 2.03 -13.33
C PRO A 26 6.22 3.10 -13.01
N LEU A 27 6.61 4.37 -12.90
CA LEU A 27 5.64 5.46 -12.69
C LEU A 27 4.87 5.86 -13.95
N THR A 28 5.44 5.63 -15.13
CA THR A 28 5.00 6.24 -16.40
C THR A 28 4.18 5.33 -17.31
N ARG A 29 4.11 4.04 -17.02
CA ARG A 29 3.32 3.07 -17.81
C ARG A 29 2.59 2.09 -16.91
N LYS A 30 1.53 1.48 -17.44
CA LYS A 30 0.86 0.36 -16.75
C LYS A 30 1.81 -0.85 -16.66
N PRO A 31 1.86 -1.55 -15.52
CA PRO A 31 2.61 -2.78 -15.39
C PRO A 31 1.87 -3.92 -16.09
N THR A 32 2.63 -4.89 -16.57
CA THR A 32 2.11 -6.17 -17.03
C THR A 32 1.59 -7.00 -15.85
N GLY A 33 0.74 -7.99 -16.13
CA GLY A 33 0.32 -8.94 -15.11
C GLY A 33 1.49 -9.71 -14.48
N LYS A 34 2.52 -10.02 -15.27
CA LYS A 34 3.74 -10.68 -14.79
C LYS A 34 4.50 -9.82 -13.79
N GLU A 35 4.67 -8.53 -14.09
CA GLU A 35 5.30 -7.57 -13.18
C GLU A 35 4.51 -7.48 -11.87
N LEU A 36 3.18 -7.35 -11.92
CA LEU A 36 2.34 -7.32 -10.73
C LEU A 36 2.48 -8.58 -9.87
N LEU A 37 2.43 -9.77 -10.47
CA LEU A 37 2.55 -11.04 -9.76
C LEU A 37 3.96 -11.30 -9.17
N SER A 38 4.97 -10.61 -9.70
CA SER A 38 6.34 -10.70 -9.20
C SER A 38 6.56 -9.93 -7.89
N ILE A 39 5.72 -8.93 -7.61
CA ILE A 39 5.81 -8.10 -6.41
C ILE A 39 5.54 -8.95 -5.16
N PRO A 40 6.33 -8.75 -4.09
CA PRO A 40 6.06 -9.36 -2.79
C PRO A 40 4.62 -9.08 -2.33
N TYR A 41 3.97 -10.10 -1.79
CA TYR A 41 2.62 -10.04 -1.22
C TYR A 41 1.46 -9.73 -2.19
N PHE A 42 1.71 -9.40 -3.46
CA PHE A 42 0.65 -9.08 -4.41
C PHE A 42 -0.23 -10.30 -4.67
N ASP A 43 -1.52 -10.18 -4.34
CA ASP A 43 -2.49 -11.27 -4.40
C ASP A 43 -2.02 -12.53 -3.63
N ARG A 44 -1.42 -12.34 -2.45
CA ARG A 44 -0.95 -13.44 -1.58
C ARG A 44 -1.56 -13.44 -0.19
N GLN A 45 -1.87 -12.27 0.37
CA GLN A 45 -2.42 -12.17 1.72
C GLN A 45 -3.80 -12.83 1.80
N ILE A 46 -4.05 -13.53 2.90
CA ILE A 46 -5.35 -14.13 3.25
C ILE A 46 -5.85 -13.56 4.58
N ASN A 47 -7.08 -13.93 4.99
CA ASN A 47 -7.72 -13.32 6.17
C ASN A 47 -6.86 -13.37 7.45
N LYS A 48 -6.07 -14.44 7.65
CA LYS A 48 -5.19 -14.59 8.81
C LYS A 48 -3.98 -13.63 8.81
N ASP A 49 -3.68 -13.02 7.66
CA ASP A 49 -2.59 -12.05 7.52
C ASP A 49 -3.04 -10.60 7.80
N HIS A 50 -4.34 -10.36 7.99
CA HIS A 50 -4.83 -9.02 8.33
C HIS A 50 -4.29 -8.59 9.70
N GLY A 51 -4.02 -7.28 9.84
CA GLY A 51 -3.42 -6.71 11.05
C GLY A 51 -1.90 -6.85 11.16
N TYR A 52 -1.24 -7.62 10.30
CA TYR A 52 0.22 -7.71 10.28
C TYR A 52 0.84 -6.65 9.38
N PHE A 53 1.74 -5.84 9.95
CA PHE A 53 2.63 -5.00 9.16
C PHE A 53 3.64 -5.88 8.41
N ARG A 54 3.70 -5.73 7.09
CA ARG A 54 4.71 -6.39 6.25
C ARG A 54 5.68 -5.35 5.73
N PHE A 55 6.95 -5.53 6.03
CA PHE A 55 8.02 -4.71 5.49
C PHE A 55 8.20 -4.99 4.00
N MET A 56 8.22 -3.94 3.20
CA MET A 56 8.38 -4.02 1.73
C MET A 56 9.79 -3.64 1.29
N GLY A 57 10.46 -2.73 1.99
CA GLY A 57 11.79 -2.24 1.64
C GLY A 57 12.08 -0.85 2.18
N ARG A 58 13.24 -0.30 1.79
CA ARG A 58 13.61 1.10 2.03
C ARG A 58 13.58 1.88 0.72
N ASP A 59 13.06 3.10 0.74
CA ASP A 59 13.09 4.02 -0.41
C ASP A 59 14.49 4.65 -0.58
N GLU A 60 14.64 5.49 -1.61
CA GLU A 60 15.90 6.18 -1.91
C GLU A 60 16.37 7.19 -0.83
N TYR A 61 15.49 7.55 0.12
CA TYR A 61 15.78 8.42 1.25
C TYR A 61 15.95 7.64 2.56
N GLY A 62 15.98 6.30 2.51
CA GLY A 62 16.11 5.44 3.68
C GLY A 62 14.83 5.25 4.50
N ASN A 63 13.68 5.76 4.03
CA ASN A 63 12.39 5.55 4.69
C ASN A 63 11.96 4.10 4.54
N GLU A 64 11.44 3.52 5.63
CA GLU A 64 10.95 2.16 5.61
C GLU A 64 9.49 2.11 5.14
N VAL A 65 9.22 1.29 4.14
CA VAL A 65 7.90 1.15 3.53
C VAL A 65 7.25 -0.15 3.99
N TYR A 66 6.01 -0.05 4.44
CA TYR A 66 5.20 -1.15 4.96
C TYR A 66 3.85 -1.22 4.26
N ILE A 67 3.26 -2.40 4.30
CA ILE A 67 1.85 -2.64 3.95
C ILE A 67 1.10 -3.29 5.11
N ILE A 68 -0.21 -3.08 5.17
CA ILE A 68 -1.10 -3.74 6.13
C ILE A 68 -2.53 -3.85 5.59
N GLY A 69 -3.19 -4.99 5.88
CA GLY A 69 -4.63 -5.16 5.73
C GLY A 69 -5.36 -4.68 6.99
N LYS A 70 -6.09 -3.57 6.91
CA LYS A 70 -6.82 -2.97 8.05
C LYS A 70 -8.28 -3.40 8.17
N HIS A 71 -8.77 -4.23 7.26
CA HIS A 71 -10.14 -4.73 7.24
C HIS A 71 -11.16 -3.58 7.35
N ASN A 72 -12.19 -3.74 8.19
CA ASN A 72 -13.27 -2.77 8.39
C ASN A 72 -12.92 -1.62 9.35
N LEU A 73 -11.66 -1.45 9.77
CA LEU A 73 -11.31 -0.39 10.72
C LEU A 73 -11.43 1.02 10.12
N GLY A 74 -11.45 1.17 8.79
CA GLY A 74 -11.71 2.47 8.15
C GLY A 74 -10.76 3.56 8.66
N LYS A 75 -11.32 4.71 9.06
CA LYS A 75 -10.57 5.84 9.67
C LYS A 75 -10.07 5.55 11.09
N TYR A 76 -10.70 4.62 11.81
CA TYR A 76 -10.28 4.27 13.17
C TYR A 76 -8.90 3.62 13.20
N PHE A 77 -8.48 2.98 12.11
CA PHE A 77 -7.14 2.40 12.01
C PHE A 77 -6.04 3.43 12.25
N GLU A 78 -6.10 4.57 11.57
CA GLU A 78 -5.11 5.64 11.75
C GLU A 78 -5.17 6.21 13.17
N ASN A 79 -6.37 6.50 13.68
CA ASN A 79 -6.54 7.01 15.04
C ASN A 79 -5.92 6.08 16.07
N ILE A 80 -6.19 4.76 15.99
CA ILE A 80 -5.64 3.78 16.92
C ILE A 80 -4.10 3.79 16.89
N LEU A 81 -3.49 3.79 15.70
CA LEU A 81 -2.02 3.82 15.59
C LEU A 81 -1.43 5.10 16.17
N ARG A 82 -2.07 6.26 15.92
CA ARG A 82 -1.62 7.53 16.47
C ARG A 82 -1.72 7.57 17.99
N GLN A 83 -2.83 7.08 18.56
CA GLN A 83 -3.00 7.00 20.01
C GLN A 83 -1.96 6.06 20.65
N ILE A 84 -1.68 4.91 20.04
CA ILE A 84 -0.64 4.00 20.52
C ILE A 84 0.73 4.68 20.46
N ALA A 85 1.08 5.30 19.33
CA ALA A 85 2.34 6.03 19.19
C ALA A 85 2.48 7.13 20.26
N GLN A 86 1.41 7.86 20.58
CA GLN A 86 1.41 8.86 21.65
C GLN A 86 1.69 8.26 23.03
N ILE A 87 1.08 7.11 23.37
CA ILE A 87 1.30 6.43 24.65
C ILE A 87 2.77 6.05 24.83
N TYR A 88 3.44 5.63 23.75
CA TYR A 88 4.85 5.24 23.77
C TYR A 88 5.82 6.40 23.49
N GLY A 89 5.33 7.64 23.41
CA GLY A 89 6.17 8.81 23.14
C GLY A 89 6.83 8.80 21.75
N ILE A 90 6.27 8.08 20.79
CA ILE A 90 6.76 8.02 19.41
C ILE A 90 6.35 9.31 18.69
N ASP A 91 7.34 9.99 18.11
CA ASP A 91 7.10 11.17 17.29
C ASP A 91 6.19 10.83 16.10
N GLN A 92 5.04 11.49 16.05
CA GLN A 92 4.03 11.32 15.02
C GLN A 92 4.52 11.77 13.64
N SER A 93 5.49 12.70 13.58
CA SER A 93 6.11 13.14 12.34
C SER A 93 6.88 12.00 11.66
N GLN A 94 7.32 11.00 12.43
CA GLN A 94 8.10 9.88 11.93
C GLN A 94 7.27 8.78 11.27
N THR A 95 5.94 8.92 11.22
CA THR A 95 5.03 7.92 10.65
C THR A 95 4.00 8.53 9.73
N VAL A 96 3.94 8.02 8.50
CA VAL A 96 2.94 8.40 7.50
C VAL A 96 2.08 7.19 7.16
N ILE A 97 0.76 7.33 7.34
CA ILE A 97 -0.22 6.27 7.05
C ILE A 97 -1.05 6.70 5.85
N ILE A 98 -1.13 5.85 4.84
CA ILE A 98 -1.81 6.13 3.57
C ILE A 98 -2.88 5.08 3.31
N ASP A 99 -4.13 5.51 3.33
CA ASP A 99 -5.25 4.67 2.91
C ASP A 99 -5.36 4.62 1.39
N THR A 100 -5.27 3.41 0.84
CA THR A 100 -5.40 3.17 -0.60
C THR A 100 -6.79 2.65 -1.00
N MET A 101 -7.72 2.50 -0.05
CA MET A 101 -9.11 2.10 -0.34
C MET A 101 -9.81 2.97 -1.39
N PRO A 102 -9.63 4.30 -1.45
CA PRO A 102 -10.26 5.13 -2.49
C PRO A 102 -9.86 4.77 -3.94
N TYR A 103 -8.77 4.00 -4.12
CA TYR A 103 -8.30 3.57 -5.44
C TYR A 103 -8.73 2.14 -5.79
N VAL A 104 -9.40 1.44 -4.87
CA VAL A 104 -9.93 0.09 -5.10
C VAL A 104 -11.19 0.17 -5.94
N ASN A 105 -11.26 -0.65 -6.99
CA ASN A 105 -12.41 -0.74 -7.88
C ASN A 105 -13.10 -2.11 -7.79
N VAL A 106 -14.29 -2.22 -8.40
CA VAL A 106 -15.11 -3.45 -8.36
C VAL A 106 -14.37 -4.67 -8.91
N ALA A 107 -13.58 -4.52 -9.99
CA ALA A 107 -12.79 -5.62 -10.51
C ALA A 107 -11.75 -6.11 -9.49
N MET A 108 -11.05 -5.21 -8.80
CA MET A 108 -10.16 -5.60 -7.70
C MET A 108 -10.90 -6.33 -6.58
N MET A 109 -12.08 -5.84 -6.19
CA MET A 109 -12.87 -6.45 -5.12
C MET A 109 -13.31 -7.88 -5.49
N ILE A 110 -13.89 -8.05 -6.67
CA ILE A 110 -14.35 -9.35 -7.17
C ILE A 110 -13.16 -10.29 -7.34
N GLY A 111 -12.12 -9.87 -8.06
CA GLY A 111 -10.93 -10.69 -8.32
C GLY A 111 -10.20 -11.07 -7.03
N GLY A 112 -10.08 -10.13 -6.09
CA GLY A 112 -9.49 -10.36 -4.77
C GLY A 112 -10.31 -11.34 -3.93
N TYR A 113 -11.64 -11.19 -3.91
CA TYR A 113 -12.51 -12.13 -3.22
C TYR A 113 -12.41 -13.55 -3.83
N THR A 114 -12.50 -13.67 -5.14
CA THR A 114 -12.42 -14.94 -5.86
C THR A 114 -11.08 -15.64 -5.63
N SER A 115 -9.98 -14.91 -5.71
CA SER A 115 -8.63 -15.50 -5.56
C SER A 115 -8.25 -15.76 -4.10
N ARG A 116 -8.53 -14.84 -3.18
CA ARG A 116 -8.05 -14.90 -1.79
C ARG A 116 -9.05 -15.52 -0.82
N ARG A 117 -10.35 -15.35 -1.05
CA ARG A 117 -11.40 -15.85 -0.15
C ARG A 117 -11.99 -17.17 -0.61
N LEU A 118 -12.26 -17.32 -1.91
CA LEU A 118 -12.74 -18.60 -2.47
C LEU A 118 -11.59 -19.56 -2.84
N GLY A 119 -10.35 -19.06 -2.92
CA GLY A 119 -9.18 -19.87 -3.30
C GLY A 119 -9.11 -20.18 -4.80
N ILE A 120 -9.98 -19.59 -5.64
CA ILE A 120 -10.03 -19.82 -7.09
C ILE A 120 -9.05 -18.87 -7.78
N VAL A 121 -7.76 -19.13 -7.58
CA VAL A 121 -6.65 -18.27 -7.98
C VAL A 121 -6.61 -18.04 -9.50
N SER A 122 -6.88 -19.07 -10.30
CA SER A 122 -6.83 -19.02 -11.77
C SER A 122 -7.82 -18.03 -12.37
N LEU A 123 -9.01 -17.88 -11.78
CA LEU A 123 -10.03 -16.93 -12.23
C LEU A 123 -9.89 -15.56 -11.58
N GLY A 124 -9.53 -15.51 -10.28
CA GLY A 124 -9.45 -14.24 -9.57
C GLY A 124 -8.24 -13.38 -9.99
N ARG A 125 -7.11 -14.00 -10.34
CA ARG A 125 -5.87 -13.27 -10.71
C ARG A 125 -6.02 -12.41 -11.97
N PRO A 126 -6.56 -12.90 -13.09
CA PRO A 126 -6.79 -12.06 -14.26
C PRO A 126 -7.66 -10.84 -13.94
N ILE A 127 -8.72 -11.02 -13.14
CA ILE A 127 -9.64 -9.94 -12.78
C ILE A 127 -8.95 -8.89 -11.90
N VAL A 128 -8.17 -9.33 -10.90
CA VAL A 128 -7.45 -8.38 -10.02
C VAL A 128 -6.31 -7.66 -10.73
N ILE A 129 -5.62 -8.33 -11.68
CA ILE A 129 -4.62 -7.70 -12.54
C ILE A 129 -5.27 -6.58 -13.35
N MET A 130 -6.39 -6.87 -14.03
CA MET A 130 -7.14 -5.87 -14.80
C MET A 130 -7.59 -4.70 -13.90
N GLY A 131 -8.16 -5.00 -12.73
CA GLY A 131 -8.55 -3.98 -11.75
C GLY A 131 -7.37 -3.11 -11.31
N THR A 132 -6.20 -3.72 -11.08
CA THR A 132 -4.95 -3.04 -10.72
C THR A 132 -4.44 -2.14 -11.84
N GLN A 133 -4.42 -2.62 -13.07
CA GLN A 133 -4.04 -1.85 -14.24
C GLN A 133 -4.97 -0.65 -14.49
N ASN A 134 -6.26 -0.79 -14.18
CA ASN A 134 -7.25 0.29 -14.31
C ASN A 134 -7.06 1.38 -13.26
N ALA A 135 -6.69 1.03 -12.03
CA ALA A 135 -6.39 1.99 -10.96
C ALA A 135 -4.98 2.57 -11.03
N PHE A 136 -4.09 1.96 -11.81
CA PHE A 136 -2.64 2.13 -11.71
C PHE A 136 -2.18 3.59 -11.69
N PHE A 137 -2.55 4.39 -12.69
CA PHE A 137 -2.09 5.77 -12.78
C PHE A 137 -2.60 6.66 -11.64
N LYS A 138 -3.79 6.38 -11.10
CA LYS A 138 -4.30 7.10 -9.92
C LYS A 138 -3.46 6.80 -8.68
N ILE A 139 -3.08 5.52 -8.50
CA ILE A 139 -2.18 5.10 -7.42
C ILE A 139 -0.79 5.71 -7.61
N ALA A 140 -0.23 5.64 -8.82
CA ALA A 140 1.08 6.21 -9.13
C ALA A 140 1.13 7.72 -8.87
N ALA A 141 0.09 8.47 -9.29
CA ALA A 141 -0.02 9.89 -9.03
C ALA A 141 -0.11 10.21 -7.52
N MET A 142 -0.81 9.38 -6.75
CA MET A 142 -0.87 9.52 -5.29
C MET A 142 0.51 9.31 -4.65
N VAL A 143 1.21 8.24 -5.04
CA VAL A 143 2.55 7.94 -4.55
C VAL A 143 3.53 9.06 -4.90
N HIS A 144 3.48 9.57 -6.13
CA HIS A 144 4.31 10.69 -6.57
C HIS A 144 4.07 11.94 -5.71
N ARG A 145 2.80 12.34 -5.50
CA ARG A 145 2.47 13.49 -4.63
C ARG A 145 2.99 13.28 -3.21
N LEU A 146 2.85 12.08 -2.67
CA LEU A 146 3.36 11.77 -1.34
C LEU A 146 4.87 11.95 -1.25
N LYS A 147 5.64 11.40 -2.20
CA LYS A 147 7.10 11.51 -2.20
C LYS A 147 7.56 12.97 -2.29
N VAL A 148 6.88 13.78 -3.11
CA VAL A 148 7.16 15.24 -3.18
C VAL A 148 6.91 15.92 -1.84
N THR A 149 5.80 15.61 -1.15
CA THR A 149 5.49 16.19 0.17
C THR A 149 6.53 15.79 1.22
N ILE A 150 6.91 14.51 1.26
CA ILE A 150 7.92 14.01 2.22
C ILE A 150 9.29 14.64 1.95
N ALA A 151 9.70 14.73 0.68
CA ALA A 151 10.98 15.34 0.31
C ALA A 151 11.07 16.82 0.75
N ARG A 152 9.98 17.58 0.58
CA ARG A 152 9.90 18.98 1.03
C ARG A 152 9.99 19.11 2.56
N GLY A 153 9.28 18.26 3.29
CA GLY A 153 9.36 18.24 4.75
C GLY A 153 10.75 17.90 5.29
N ASN A 154 11.48 17.02 4.60
CA ASN A 154 12.86 16.68 4.96
C ASN A 154 13.86 17.83 4.70
N SER A 155 13.64 18.65 3.66
CA SER A 155 14.51 19.80 3.37
C SER A 155 14.33 20.95 4.37
N ASP A 156 13.13 21.15 4.92
CA ASP A 156 12.86 22.25 5.85
C ASP A 156 13.33 21.94 7.29
N GLY A 157 13.52 20.66 7.63
CA GLY A 157 14.01 20.20 8.94
C GLY A 157 15.54 20.08 9.07
N GLY A 158 16.30 20.39 8.00
CA GLY A 158 17.76 20.31 7.96
C GLY A 158 18.51 21.58 8.39
N THR A 159 17.79 22.61 8.85
CA THR A 159 18.34 23.87 9.37
C THR A 159 17.87 24.08 10.80
N GLN A 160 18.44 23.33 11.75
CA GLN A 160 18.54 23.70 13.17
C GLN A 160 19.84 23.17 13.75
#